data_AF-J9GZD0-F1
#
_entry.id   AF-J9GZD0-F1
#
_cell.length_a   1.000
_cell.length_b   1.000
_cell.length_c   1.000
_cell.angle_alpha   90.00
_cell.angle_beta   90.00
_cell.angle_gamma   90.00
#
_symmetry.space_group_name_H-M   'P 1'
#
loop_
_entity.id
_entity.type
_entity.pdbx_description
1 polymer ?
#
loop_
_entity_poly.entity_id
_entity_poly.type
_entity_poly.pdbx_seq_one_letter_code
_entity_poly.pdbx_strand_id
1 'polypeptide(L)'
;MYTEMIFPQKGVRFIAINDGVDSAQGDNDFAPLRNIFNEWLVRDTSKKIKAVKRSKGMSGKPITSKPVYGYLMDEDENFIIDEEAAPVVKQIYNLCLAGNGPTKIARMLTEQQIPTPGTLEYRRTGSTRRYHPGYECKWATNTVVHILENREYTGCLVNFKTEKLSYKVKHSVENPPEKQVIFENHHEPIIDTQTWERVQELRKQRKRPNRYDEVGLFSGILFCADCGSVMYQQRYQTDKRKQDCYICGNYKKRTHDCTAHFIRTDLLTAGVLSNLRKVTSYAAKHEARFMKLLIEQNEDGGKRRNAAKKKELEAAEKRIAELSAIFKRLYEDSVTGRISDERFTELSADYEAEQRELKERAAAIKRSFPKHRKPP
;
A
#
# COMPACT_ATOMS: atom_id res chain seq x y z
N MET A 1 -14.83 -24.33 -26.12
CA MET A 1 -13.58 -24.05 -26.88
C MET A 1 -12.45 -25.00 -26.50
N TYR A 2 -12.09 -25.17 -25.21
CA TYR A 2 -11.02 -26.11 -24.84
C TYR A 2 -11.39 -27.59 -25.04
N THR A 3 -12.57 -28.02 -24.55
CA THR A 3 -13.03 -29.42 -24.64
C THR A 3 -13.34 -29.88 -26.06
N GLU A 4 -13.94 -29.02 -26.88
CA GLU A 4 -14.40 -29.38 -28.24
C GLU A 4 -13.35 -29.17 -29.34
N MET A 5 -12.38 -28.26 -29.16
CA MET A 5 -11.44 -27.90 -30.23
C MET A 5 -9.99 -28.19 -29.84
N ILE A 6 -9.54 -27.68 -28.70
CA ILE A 6 -8.12 -27.74 -28.31
C ILE A 6 -7.72 -29.14 -27.86
N PHE A 7 -8.57 -29.84 -27.11
CA PHE A 7 -8.27 -31.19 -26.62
C PHE A 7 -8.25 -32.23 -27.77
N PRO A 8 -9.23 -32.26 -28.70
CA PRO A 8 -9.16 -33.12 -29.87
C PRO A 8 -7.96 -32.83 -30.78
N GLN A 9 -7.64 -31.55 -31.04
CA GLN A 9 -6.46 -31.15 -31.82
C GLN A 9 -5.14 -31.64 -31.22
N LYS A 10 -5.09 -31.85 -29.90
CA LYS A 10 -3.92 -32.35 -29.18
C LYS A 10 -3.99 -33.85 -28.87
N GLY A 11 -4.99 -34.57 -29.38
CA GLY A 11 -5.19 -36.00 -29.12
C GLY A 11 -5.52 -36.32 -27.66
N VAL A 12 -6.07 -35.37 -26.90
CA VAL A 12 -6.41 -35.53 -25.48
C VAL A 12 -7.87 -35.95 -25.34
N ARG A 13 -8.12 -37.10 -24.70
CA ARG A 13 -9.47 -37.56 -24.32
C ARG A 13 -9.94 -36.87 -23.04
N PHE A 14 -11.12 -36.27 -23.08
CA PHE A 14 -11.75 -35.64 -21.92
C PHE A 14 -12.86 -36.56 -21.39
N ILE A 15 -12.79 -36.87 -20.09
CA ILE A 15 -13.77 -37.69 -19.38
C ILE A 15 -14.24 -36.93 -18.15
N ALA A 16 -15.53 -36.58 -18.09
CA ALA A 16 -16.17 -36.03 -16.90
C ALA A 16 -17.19 -37.04 -16.38
N ILE A 17 -16.78 -37.81 -15.35
CA ILE A 17 -17.54 -38.94 -14.80
C ILE A 17 -18.91 -38.49 -14.28
N ASN A 18 -18.96 -37.36 -13.55
CA ASN A 18 -20.20 -36.85 -12.96
C ASN A 18 -21.16 -36.25 -13.99
N ASP A 19 -20.64 -35.82 -15.14
CA ASP A 19 -21.43 -35.19 -16.20
C ASP A 19 -21.80 -36.18 -17.33
N GLY A 20 -21.31 -37.43 -17.25
CA GLY A 20 -21.52 -38.46 -18.27
C GLY A 20 -20.86 -38.16 -19.61
N VAL A 21 -19.82 -37.32 -19.62
CA VAL A 21 -19.15 -36.84 -20.85
C VAL A 21 -17.90 -37.67 -21.11
N ASP A 22 -17.82 -38.28 -22.30
CA ASP A 22 -16.63 -38.94 -22.82
C ASP A 22 -16.42 -38.52 -24.28
N SER A 23 -15.31 -37.83 -24.55
CA SER A 23 -14.99 -37.32 -25.88
C SER A 23 -14.71 -38.41 -26.92
N ALA A 24 -14.62 -39.69 -26.53
CA ALA A 24 -14.40 -40.82 -27.42
C ALA A 24 -15.68 -41.58 -27.83
N GLN A 25 -16.83 -41.32 -27.19
CA GLN A 25 -18.06 -42.13 -27.37
C GLN A 25 -19.21 -41.45 -28.15
N GLY A 26 -19.08 -40.19 -28.59
CA GLY A 26 -20.10 -39.49 -29.41
C GLY A 26 -20.78 -38.30 -28.72
N ASP A 27 -21.58 -37.54 -29.48
CA ASP A 27 -21.94 -36.11 -29.29
C ASP A 27 -22.21 -35.66 -27.84
N ASN A 28 -21.31 -34.80 -27.37
CA ASN A 28 -21.41 -34.06 -26.12
C ASN A 28 -21.85 -32.60 -26.36
N ASP A 29 -22.75 -32.37 -27.32
CA ASP A 29 -23.18 -31.03 -27.75
C ASP A 29 -23.72 -30.16 -26.61
N PHE A 30 -24.26 -30.79 -25.56
CA PHE A 30 -24.76 -30.10 -24.37
C PHE A 30 -23.69 -29.83 -23.30
N ALA A 31 -22.51 -30.46 -23.37
CA ALA A 31 -21.45 -30.26 -22.38
C ALA A 31 -20.95 -28.80 -22.33
N PRO A 32 -20.74 -28.10 -23.47
CA PRO A 32 -20.46 -26.67 -23.47
C PRO A 32 -21.54 -25.83 -22.79
N LEU A 33 -22.83 -26.14 -23.02
CA LEU A 33 -23.96 -25.44 -22.40
C LEU A 33 -23.99 -25.65 -20.89
N ARG A 34 -23.86 -26.89 -20.41
CA ARG A 34 -23.76 -27.22 -18.98
C ARG A 34 -22.59 -26.51 -18.30
N ASN A 35 -21.44 -26.47 -18.95
CA ASN A 35 -20.28 -25.73 -18.45
C ASN A 35 -20.56 -24.23 -18.31
N ILE A 36 -21.28 -23.62 -19.24
CA ILE A 36 -21.70 -22.22 -19.15
C ILE A 36 -22.66 -22.00 -17.97
N PHE A 37 -23.63 -22.88 -17.76
CA PHE A 37 -24.55 -22.77 -16.62
C PHE A 37 -23.83 -22.92 -15.28
N ASN A 38 -22.95 -23.90 -15.15
CA ASN A 38 -22.13 -24.11 -13.95
C ASN A 38 -21.25 -22.89 -13.66
N GLU A 39 -20.62 -22.36 -14.70
CA GLU A 39 -19.83 -21.13 -14.62
C GLU A 39 -20.66 -19.93 -14.17
N TRP A 40 -21.88 -19.78 -14.71
CA TRP A 40 -22.77 -18.68 -14.36
C TRP A 40 -23.19 -18.77 -12.89
N LEU A 41 -23.52 -19.97 -12.40
CA LEU A 41 -23.85 -20.21 -11.00
C LEU A 41 -22.70 -19.84 -10.05
N VAL A 42 -21.47 -20.25 -10.37
CA VAL A 42 -20.28 -19.92 -9.57
C VAL A 42 -20.03 -18.41 -9.58
N ARG A 43 -20.18 -17.76 -10.75
CA ARG A 43 -20.03 -16.30 -10.88
C ARG A 43 -21.08 -15.56 -10.06
N ASP A 44 -22.33 -15.97 -10.11
CA ASP A 44 -23.43 -15.33 -9.38
C ASP A 44 -23.28 -15.51 -7.86
N THR A 45 -22.96 -16.74 -7.41
CA THR A 45 -22.66 -17.03 -6.00
C THR A 45 -21.51 -16.17 -5.50
N SER A 46 -20.44 -16.03 -6.30
CA SER A 46 -19.32 -15.16 -5.97
C SER A 46 -19.73 -13.69 -5.84
N LYS A 47 -20.58 -13.18 -6.74
CA LYS A 47 -21.13 -11.82 -6.67
C LYS A 47 -21.95 -11.61 -5.39
N LYS A 48 -22.84 -12.55 -5.07
CA LYS A 48 -23.66 -12.51 -3.84
C LYS A 48 -22.80 -12.49 -2.58
N ILE A 49 -21.81 -13.38 -2.48
CA ILE A 49 -20.86 -13.39 -1.35
C ILE A 49 -20.09 -12.07 -1.25
N LYS A 50 -19.63 -11.51 -2.38
CA LYS A 50 -18.96 -10.21 -2.40
C LYS A 50 -19.89 -9.09 -1.92
N ALA A 51 -21.16 -9.09 -2.33
CA ALA A 51 -22.15 -8.11 -1.89
C ALA A 51 -22.43 -8.22 -0.38
N VAL A 52 -22.56 -9.43 0.16
CA VAL A 52 -22.73 -9.67 1.61
C VAL A 52 -21.51 -9.16 2.38
N LYS A 53 -20.29 -9.51 1.96
CA LYS A 53 -19.05 -9.02 2.58
C LYS A 53 -18.91 -7.50 2.48
N ARG A 54 -19.35 -6.91 1.37
CA ARG A 54 -19.37 -5.46 1.20
C ARG A 54 -20.35 -4.81 2.17
N SER A 55 -21.58 -5.30 2.25
CA SER A 55 -22.59 -4.79 3.19
C SER A 55 -22.09 -4.88 4.64
N LYS A 56 -21.58 -6.05 5.06
CA LYS A 56 -20.98 -6.25 6.39
C LYS A 56 -19.80 -5.31 6.66
N GLY A 57 -18.90 -5.16 5.68
CA GLY A 57 -17.73 -4.30 5.83
C GLY A 57 -18.07 -2.81 5.88
N MET A 58 -19.13 -2.39 5.18
CA MET A 58 -19.61 -1.00 5.19
C MET A 58 -20.39 -0.65 6.46
N SER A 59 -20.96 -1.62 7.16
CA SER A 59 -21.66 -1.40 8.43
C SER A 59 -20.73 -1.27 9.64
N GLY A 60 -19.41 -1.23 9.43
CA GLY A 60 -18.43 -1.10 10.50
C GLY A 60 -18.08 -2.40 11.20
N LYS A 61 -18.57 -3.56 10.72
CA LYS A 61 -18.19 -4.87 11.27
C LYS A 61 -16.93 -5.41 10.59
N PRO A 62 -16.06 -6.15 11.31
CA PRO A 62 -14.88 -6.74 10.71
C PRO A 62 -15.23 -7.82 9.67
N ILE A 63 -14.59 -7.75 8.51
CA ILE A 63 -14.70 -8.79 7.46
C ILE A 63 -13.79 -9.99 7.78
N THR A 64 -12.74 -9.76 8.58
CA THR A 64 -11.80 -10.79 8.99
C THR A 64 -12.46 -11.76 9.97
N SER A 65 -12.10 -13.04 9.87
CA SER A 65 -12.52 -14.06 10.84
C SER A 65 -11.63 -14.11 12.08
N LYS A 66 -10.46 -13.46 12.03
CA LYS A 66 -9.54 -13.39 13.17
C LYS A 66 -8.98 -11.97 13.27
N PRO A 67 -8.96 -11.38 14.47
CA PRO A 67 -8.40 -10.07 14.69
C PRO A 67 -6.86 -10.14 14.56
N VAL A 68 -6.24 -8.97 14.60
CA VAL A 68 -4.79 -8.86 14.53
C VAL A 68 -4.14 -9.19 15.87
N TYR A 69 -2.87 -9.61 15.83
CA TYR A 69 -2.15 -10.06 17.02
C TYR A 69 -2.13 -8.98 18.10
N GLY A 70 -2.52 -9.30 19.34
CA GLY A 70 -2.75 -8.29 20.39
C GLY A 70 -4.22 -8.06 20.70
N TYR A 71 -5.12 -8.55 19.85
CA TYR A 71 -6.57 -8.53 20.08
C TYR A 71 -7.17 -9.93 20.01
N LEU A 72 -8.26 -10.11 20.74
CA LEU A 72 -9.21 -11.23 20.67
C LEU A 72 -10.54 -10.74 20.08
N MET A 73 -11.34 -11.67 19.58
CA MET A 73 -12.66 -11.38 19.03
C MET A 73 -13.70 -12.08 19.90
N ASP A 74 -14.71 -11.33 20.34
CA ASP A 74 -15.84 -11.86 21.11
C ASP A 74 -16.91 -12.48 20.19
N GLU A 75 -18.02 -12.93 20.79
CA GLU A 75 -19.15 -13.53 20.07
C GLU A 75 -19.87 -12.51 19.16
N ASP A 76 -19.83 -11.23 19.51
CA ASP A 76 -20.44 -10.12 18.77
C ASP A 76 -19.53 -9.54 17.67
N GLU A 77 -18.35 -10.16 17.48
CA GLU A 77 -17.30 -9.76 16.54
C GLU A 77 -16.56 -8.45 16.90
N ASN A 78 -16.63 -8.00 18.15
CA ASN A 78 -15.85 -6.87 18.66
C ASN A 78 -14.42 -7.28 18.99
N PHE A 79 -13.48 -6.33 18.90
CA PHE A 79 -12.08 -6.58 19.21
C PHE A 79 -11.80 -6.19 20.67
N ILE A 80 -11.34 -7.16 21.46
CA ILE A 80 -10.98 -7.00 22.87
C ILE A 80 -9.46 -7.13 23.00
N ILE A 81 -8.84 -6.37 23.91
CA ILE A 81 -7.39 -6.45 24.14
C ILE A 81 -7.02 -7.84 24.67
N ASP A 82 -6.00 -8.44 24.05
CA ASP A 82 -5.39 -9.68 24.52
C ASP A 82 -4.33 -9.37 25.58
N GLU A 83 -4.58 -9.73 26.84
CA GLU A 83 -3.67 -9.45 27.95
C GLU A 83 -2.26 -10.05 27.77
N GLU A 84 -2.13 -11.17 27.04
CA GLU A 84 -0.84 -11.83 26.81
C GLU A 84 -0.09 -11.19 25.62
N ALA A 85 -0.80 -10.88 24.53
CA ALA A 85 -0.18 -10.41 23.30
C ALA A 85 -0.04 -8.87 23.20
N ALA A 86 -0.95 -8.11 23.82
CA ALA A 86 -0.93 -6.65 23.75
C ALA A 86 0.34 -6.01 24.39
N PRO A 87 0.88 -6.51 25.52
CA PRO A 87 2.15 -6.02 26.04
C PRO A 87 3.32 -6.20 25.06
N VAL A 88 3.33 -7.31 24.31
CA VAL A 88 4.35 -7.58 23.28
C VAL A 88 4.24 -6.56 22.14
N VAL A 89 3.02 -6.21 21.71
CA VAL A 89 2.81 -5.15 20.72
C VAL A 89 3.33 -3.81 21.24
N LYS A 90 2.99 -3.41 22.48
CA LYS A 90 3.52 -2.19 23.11
C LYS A 90 5.04 -2.19 23.16
N GLN A 91 5.64 -3.31 23.53
CA GLN A 91 7.09 -3.48 23.55
C GLN A 91 7.70 -3.30 22.15
N ILE A 92 7.10 -3.86 21.10
CA ILE A 92 7.57 -3.72 19.71
C ILE A 92 7.58 -2.25 19.27
N TYR A 93 6.51 -1.50 19.57
CA TYR A 93 6.44 -0.06 19.25
C TYR A 93 7.50 0.73 20.03
N ASN A 94 7.64 0.49 21.34
CA ASN A 94 8.65 1.14 22.18
C ASN A 94 10.08 0.86 21.71
N LEU A 95 10.39 -0.38 21.34
CA LEU A 95 11.70 -0.75 20.80
C LEU A 95 11.99 -0.04 19.47
N CYS A 96 10.96 0.16 18.63
CA CYS A 96 11.09 0.91 17.39
C CYS A 96 11.32 2.40 17.65
N LEU A 97 10.63 2.99 18.63
CA LEU A 97 10.86 4.38 19.06
C LEU A 97 12.27 4.58 19.62
N ALA A 98 12.82 3.57 20.31
CA ALA A 98 14.22 3.55 20.74
C ALA A 98 15.23 3.39 19.59
N GLY A 99 14.78 3.38 18.33
CA GLY A 99 15.63 3.33 17.14
C GLY A 99 16.01 1.93 16.66
N ASN A 100 15.47 0.86 17.28
CA ASN A 100 15.77 -0.50 16.83
C ASN A 100 15.01 -0.82 15.54
N GLY A 101 15.70 -1.42 14.57
CA GLY A 101 15.07 -1.88 13.33
C GLY A 101 14.25 -3.15 13.50
N PRO A 102 13.29 -3.44 12.59
CA PRO A 102 12.45 -4.64 12.68
C PRO A 102 13.22 -5.96 12.80
N THR A 103 14.37 -6.09 12.13
CA THR A 103 15.24 -7.27 12.24
C THR A 103 15.87 -7.41 13.63
N LYS A 104 16.30 -6.30 14.23
CA LYS A 104 16.88 -6.28 15.58
C LYS A 104 15.80 -6.57 16.61
N ILE A 105 14.61 -5.98 16.46
CA ILE A 105 13.44 -6.25 17.30
C ILE A 105 13.07 -7.74 17.23
N ALA A 106 12.97 -8.31 16.03
CA ALA A 106 12.67 -9.74 15.87
C ALA A 106 13.70 -10.64 16.58
N ARG A 107 14.99 -10.29 16.51
CA ARG A 107 16.04 -11.01 17.23
C ARG A 107 15.87 -10.88 18.75
N MET A 108 15.62 -9.67 19.26
CA MET A 108 15.39 -9.43 20.68
C MET A 108 14.18 -10.21 21.22
N LEU A 109 13.07 -10.24 20.48
CA LEU A 109 11.88 -11.03 20.86
C LEU A 109 12.18 -12.54 20.87
N THR A 110 13.01 -13.00 19.93
CA THR A 110 13.46 -14.40 19.86
C THR A 110 14.38 -14.75 21.03
N GLU A 111 15.31 -13.87 21.39
CA GLU A 111 16.20 -14.01 22.55
C GLU A 111 15.41 -14.05 23.87
N GLN A 112 14.33 -13.26 23.97
CA GLN A 112 13.41 -13.25 25.10
C GLN A 112 12.46 -14.46 25.16
N GLN A 113 12.55 -15.40 24.20
CA GLN A 113 11.68 -16.57 24.11
C GLN A 113 10.18 -16.24 24.05
N ILE A 114 9.82 -15.11 23.44
CA ILE A 114 8.43 -14.71 23.26
C ILE A 114 7.82 -15.55 22.14
N PRO A 115 6.66 -16.23 22.37
CA PRO A 115 6.01 -17.02 21.35
C PRO A 115 5.58 -16.16 20.15
N THR A 116 5.78 -16.68 18.95
CA THR A 116 5.30 -16.04 17.73
C THR A 116 3.77 -16.04 17.65
N PRO A 117 3.15 -15.12 16.88
CA PRO A 117 1.70 -15.08 16.74
C PRO A 117 1.08 -16.41 16.28
N GLY A 118 1.76 -17.13 15.38
CA GLY A 118 1.31 -18.45 14.91
C GLY A 118 1.40 -19.54 15.98
N THR A 119 2.38 -19.45 16.87
CA THR A 119 2.54 -20.38 18.00
C THR A 119 1.52 -20.12 19.09
N LEU A 120 1.25 -18.85 19.39
CA LEU A 120 0.18 -18.46 20.30
C LEU A 120 -1.19 -18.95 19.79
N GLU A 121 -1.46 -18.77 18.50
CA GLU A 121 -2.68 -19.25 17.85
C GLU A 121 -2.82 -20.78 17.96
N TYR A 122 -1.72 -21.53 17.76
CA TYR A 122 -1.71 -22.98 17.91
C TYR A 122 -2.02 -23.42 19.34
N ARG A 123 -1.44 -22.79 20.35
CA ARG A 123 -1.73 -23.10 21.77
C ARG A 123 -3.20 -22.93 22.13
N ARG A 124 -3.86 -21.92 21.54
CA ARG A 124 -5.27 -21.59 21.84
C ARG A 124 -6.28 -22.40 21.03
N THR A 125 -5.98 -22.70 19.76
CA THR A 125 -6.97 -23.26 18.82
C THR A 125 -6.57 -24.60 18.21
N GLY A 126 -5.33 -25.06 18.41
CA GLY A 126 -4.77 -26.22 17.71
C GLY A 126 -4.50 -25.99 16.21
N SER A 127 -4.72 -24.79 15.68
CA SER A 127 -4.54 -24.47 14.27
C SER A 127 -3.07 -24.57 13.84
N THR A 128 -2.77 -25.44 12.88
CA THR A 128 -1.41 -25.63 12.35
C THR A 128 -1.07 -24.70 11.18
N ARG A 129 -2.01 -23.85 10.74
CA ARG A 129 -1.88 -23.02 9.52
C ARG A 129 -0.66 -22.10 9.53
N ARG A 130 -0.32 -21.53 10.68
CA ARG A 130 0.80 -20.58 10.86
C ARG A 130 1.83 -21.08 11.89
N TYR A 131 1.65 -22.31 12.37
CA TYR A 131 2.52 -22.94 13.35
C TYR A 131 3.64 -23.69 12.64
N HIS A 132 4.86 -23.54 13.13
CA HIS A 132 6.04 -24.18 12.60
C HIS A 132 6.81 -24.83 13.75
N PRO A 133 6.77 -26.17 13.89
CA PRO A 133 7.51 -26.88 14.92
C PRO A 133 9.01 -26.54 14.87
N GLY A 134 9.63 -26.23 16.02
CA GLY A 134 11.03 -25.82 16.13
C GLY A 134 11.32 -24.34 15.81
N TYR A 135 10.25 -23.56 15.56
CA TYR A 135 10.27 -22.12 15.31
C TYR A 135 9.30 -21.35 16.22
N GLU A 136 8.99 -21.92 17.38
CA GLU A 136 7.97 -21.41 18.32
C GLU A 136 8.19 -19.94 18.66
N CYS A 137 9.43 -19.58 18.97
CA CYS A 137 9.84 -18.24 19.39
C CYS A 137 10.66 -17.49 18.32
N LYS A 138 10.80 -18.04 17.10
CA LYS A 138 11.62 -17.44 16.04
C LYS A 138 10.82 -16.39 15.28
N TRP A 139 10.94 -15.14 15.71
CA TRP A 139 10.25 -14.02 15.07
C TRP A 139 10.82 -13.71 13.69
N ALA A 140 9.96 -13.71 12.67
CA ALA A 140 10.32 -13.26 11.34
C ALA A 140 10.32 -11.73 11.28
N THR A 141 11.27 -11.14 10.54
CA THR A 141 11.36 -9.69 10.35
C THR A 141 10.07 -9.11 9.77
N ASN A 142 9.45 -9.80 8.80
CA ASN A 142 8.20 -9.35 8.17
C ASN A 142 7.03 -9.30 9.15
N THR A 143 6.98 -10.20 10.14
CA THR A 143 5.93 -10.17 11.17
C THR A 143 5.99 -8.88 11.97
N VAL A 144 7.19 -8.47 12.39
CA VAL A 144 7.40 -7.20 13.10
C VAL A 144 7.07 -6.00 12.21
N VAL A 145 7.46 -6.05 10.93
CA VAL A 145 7.10 -5.02 9.93
C VAL A 145 5.59 -4.85 9.84
N HIS A 146 4.83 -5.94 9.64
CA HIS A 146 3.38 -5.87 9.54
C HIS A 146 2.70 -5.39 10.83
N ILE A 147 3.24 -5.75 12.00
CA ILE A 147 2.74 -5.21 13.27
C ILE A 147 2.94 -3.70 13.30
N LEU A 148 4.14 -3.20 12.98
CA LEU A 148 4.42 -1.77 13.01
C LEU A 148 3.65 -0.97 11.95
N GLU A 149 3.28 -1.56 10.81
CA GLU A 149 2.51 -0.88 9.73
C GLU A 149 1.02 -0.82 9.99
N ASN A 150 0.48 -1.74 10.78
CA ASN A 150 -0.96 -1.87 10.89
C ASN A 150 -1.56 -0.72 11.71
N ARG A 151 -2.44 0.06 11.08
CA ARG A 151 -3.15 1.17 11.74
C ARG A 151 -4.16 0.66 12.78
N GLU A 152 -4.61 -0.59 12.70
CA GLU A 152 -5.63 -1.11 13.61
C GLU A 152 -5.25 -1.05 15.09
N TYR A 153 -3.95 -1.03 15.43
CA TYR A 153 -3.49 -0.85 16.81
C TYR A 153 -3.86 0.50 17.44
N THR A 154 -4.29 1.48 16.63
CA THR A 154 -4.81 2.77 17.09
C THR A 154 -6.31 2.75 17.38
N GLY A 155 -6.94 1.57 17.44
CA GLY A 155 -8.38 1.44 17.72
C GLY A 155 -9.28 1.67 16.51
N CYS A 156 -8.74 1.74 15.29
CA CYS A 156 -9.55 1.83 14.07
C CYS A 156 -9.75 0.46 13.42
N LEU A 157 -10.88 0.23 12.78
CA LEU A 157 -11.10 -0.93 11.92
C LEU A 157 -10.83 -0.54 10.46
N VAL A 158 -10.02 -1.32 9.76
CA VAL A 158 -9.71 -1.07 8.34
C VAL A 158 -10.22 -2.24 7.50
N ASN A 159 -11.34 -2.03 6.83
CA ASN A 159 -11.96 -3.00 5.93
C ASN A 159 -11.48 -2.83 4.48
N PHE A 160 -11.62 -3.91 3.70
CA PHE A 160 -11.27 -3.95 2.27
C PHE A 160 -9.78 -3.69 1.93
N LYS A 161 -8.85 -4.10 2.80
CA LYS A 161 -7.39 -4.06 2.54
C LYS A 161 -6.96 -4.82 1.29
N THR A 162 -7.70 -5.86 0.90
CA THR A 162 -7.39 -6.69 -0.26
C THR A 162 -8.65 -7.05 -1.03
N GLU A 163 -8.54 -7.23 -2.34
CA GLU A 163 -9.62 -7.73 -3.19
C GLU A 163 -9.21 -8.95 -4.02
N LYS A 164 -10.21 -9.76 -4.40
CA LYS A 164 -10.06 -10.82 -5.41
C LYS A 164 -10.55 -10.29 -6.75
N LEU A 165 -9.63 -10.12 -7.69
CA LEU A 165 -9.91 -9.60 -9.04
C LEU A 165 -10.98 -10.43 -9.75
N SER A 166 -10.87 -11.75 -9.67
CA SER A 166 -11.82 -12.70 -10.24
C SER A 166 -12.01 -13.89 -9.31
N TYR A 167 -13.20 -14.50 -9.36
CA TYR A 167 -13.50 -15.73 -8.62
C TYR A 167 -12.66 -16.92 -9.09
N LYS A 168 -12.14 -16.87 -10.32
CA LYS A 168 -11.26 -17.90 -10.88
C LYS A 168 -9.82 -17.81 -10.38
N VAL A 169 -9.45 -16.66 -9.83
CA VAL A 169 -8.07 -16.35 -9.49
C VAL A 169 -7.86 -16.54 -8.00
N LYS A 170 -6.94 -17.43 -7.63
CA LYS A 170 -6.66 -17.74 -6.23
C LYS A 170 -5.85 -16.63 -5.54
N HIS A 171 -5.10 -15.81 -6.26
CA HIS A 171 -4.35 -14.71 -5.64
C HIS A 171 -5.26 -13.50 -5.32
N SER A 172 -4.96 -12.80 -4.23
CA SER A 172 -5.57 -11.51 -3.88
C SER A 172 -4.60 -10.39 -4.15
N VAL A 173 -5.13 -9.23 -4.47
CA VAL A 173 -4.36 -8.00 -4.70
C VAL A 173 -4.64 -7.04 -3.55
N GLU A 174 -3.62 -6.28 -3.16
CA GLU A 174 -3.75 -5.24 -2.14
C GLU A 174 -4.46 -4.03 -2.71
N ASN A 175 -5.41 -3.49 -1.95
CA ASN A 175 -6.19 -2.34 -2.36
C ASN A 175 -5.47 -1.05 -1.98
N PRO A 176 -5.49 -0.03 -2.86
CA PRO A 176 -4.96 1.28 -2.52
C PRO A 176 -5.83 1.93 -1.42
N PRO A 177 -5.29 2.91 -0.66
CA PRO A 177 -5.98 3.48 0.50
C PRO A 177 -7.37 4.04 0.22
N GLU A 178 -7.63 4.53 -1.00
CA GLU A 178 -8.92 5.11 -1.40
C GLU A 178 -10.05 4.08 -1.47
N LYS A 179 -9.71 2.79 -1.68
CA LYS A 179 -10.68 1.69 -1.67
C LYS A 179 -10.86 1.08 -0.27
N GLN A 180 -10.02 1.46 0.70
CA GLN A 180 -10.11 0.97 2.07
C GLN A 180 -11.11 1.81 2.85
N VAL A 181 -11.92 1.16 3.66
CA VAL A 181 -12.90 1.85 4.51
C VAL A 181 -12.40 1.78 5.94
N ILE A 182 -12.23 2.95 6.54
CA ILE A 182 -11.64 3.11 7.88
C ILE A 182 -12.75 3.58 8.81
N PHE A 183 -13.01 2.79 9.85
CA PHE A 183 -13.91 3.15 10.95
C PHE A 183 -13.05 3.52 12.14
N GLU A 184 -13.11 4.79 12.55
CA GLU A 184 -12.38 5.29 13.71
C GLU A 184 -13.09 4.87 15.02
N ASN A 185 -12.32 4.71 16.10
CA ASN A 185 -12.83 4.36 17.44
C ASN A 185 -13.70 3.09 17.48
N HIS A 186 -13.33 2.05 16.73
CA HIS A 186 -14.03 0.77 16.73
C HIS A 186 -13.74 -0.05 18.01
N HIS A 187 -12.50 -0.02 18.50
CA HIS A 187 -12.08 -0.84 19.64
C HIS A 187 -11.01 -0.13 20.45
N GLU A 188 -10.71 -0.65 21.64
CA GLU A 188 -9.74 -0.05 22.54
C GLU A 188 -8.32 -0.02 21.91
N PRO A 189 -7.67 1.15 21.82
CA PRO A 189 -6.35 1.25 21.21
C PRO A 189 -5.26 0.64 22.10
N ILE A 190 -4.41 -0.22 21.53
CA ILE A 190 -3.18 -0.69 22.20
C ILE A 190 -2.10 0.41 22.18
N ILE A 191 -2.07 1.20 21.09
CA ILE A 191 -1.11 2.26 20.84
C ILE A 191 -1.88 3.54 20.48
N ASP A 192 -1.44 4.69 20.96
CA ASP A 192 -2.05 5.96 20.56
C ASP A 192 -1.67 6.36 19.12
N THR A 193 -2.53 7.15 18.48
CA THR A 193 -2.33 7.57 17.08
C THR A 193 -1.00 8.32 16.87
N GLN A 194 -0.56 9.13 17.85
CA GLN A 194 0.66 9.92 17.73
C GLN A 194 1.91 9.03 17.72
N THR A 195 1.95 8.02 18.60
CA THR A 195 3.01 7.01 18.63
C THR A 195 3.06 6.24 17.32
N TRP A 196 1.90 5.84 16.78
CA TRP A 196 1.84 5.12 15.50
C TRP A 196 2.39 5.98 14.35
N GLU A 197 1.94 7.23 14.25
CA GLU A 197 2.40 8.18 13.22
C GLU A 197 3.91 8.44 13.33
N ARG A 198 4.41 8.62 14.56
CA ARG A 198 5.84 8.82 14.83
C ARG A 198 6.66 7.62 14.38
N VAL A 199 6.19 6.40 14.64
CA VAL A 199 6.83 5.17 14.17
C VAL A 199 6.82 5.10 12.63
N GLN A 200 5.73 5.47 11.96
CA GLN A 200 5.69 5.51 10.49
C GLN A 200 6.73 6.50 9.94
N GLU A 201 6.85 7.67 10.54
CA GLU A 201 7.82 8.69 10.14
C GLU A 201 9.27 8.20 10.32
N LEU A 202 9.58 7.66 11.51
CA LEU A 202 10.90 7.10 11.82
C LEU A 202 11.29 6.01 10.82
N ARG A 203 10.34 5.15 10.44
CA ARG A 203 10.58 4.06 9.49
C ARG A 203 10.80 4.55 8.06
N LYS A 204 10.17 5.65 7.63
CA LYS A 204 10.44 6.28 6.33
C LYS A 204 11.84 6.90 6.25
N GLN A 205 12.29 7.51 7.35
CA GLN A 205 13.57 8.22 7.40
C GLN A 205 14.75 7.30 7.75
N ARG A 206 14.48 6.05 8.15
CA ARG A 206 15.52 5.15 8.64
C ARG A 206 16.52 4.80 7.56
N LYS A 207 17.75 5.26 7.75
CA LYS A 207 18.91 4.78 7.02
C LYS A 207 19.32 3.42 7.57
N ARG A 208 19.54 2.44 6.68
CA ARG A 208 19.98 1.11 7.09
C ARG A 208 21.44 1.18 7.57
N PRO A 209 21.73 0.85 8.84
CA PRO A 209 23.11 0.75 9.30
C PRO A 209 23.82 -0.41 8.60
N ASN A 210 25.14 -0.29 8.49
CA ASN A 210 26.01 -1.31 7.92
C ASN A 210 26.24 -2.48 8.92
N ARG A 211 27.08 -3.45 8.56
CA ARG A 211 27.40 -4.61 9.41
C ARG A 211 27.99 -4.21 10.78
N TYR A 212 28.61 -3.05 10.88
CA TYR A 212 29.25 -2.51 12.08
C TYR A 212 28.33 -1.55 12.87
N ASP A 213 27.02 -1.57 12.58
CA ASP A 213 26.00 -0.68 13.15
C ASP A 213 26.21 0.82 12.86
N GLU A 214 27.03 1.14 11.86
CA GLU A 214 27.31 2.52 11.45
C GLU A 214 26.52 2.91 10.20
N VAL A 215 26.03 4.14 10.17
CA VAL A 215 25.38 4.70 8.99
C VAL A 215 26.39 5.54 8.21
N GLY A 216 26.64 5.18 6.95
CA GLY A 216 27.49 5.97 6.07
C GLY A 216 26.97 7.39 5.88
N LEU A 217 27.86 8.38 5.87
CA LEU A 217 27.54 9.81 5.80
C LEU A 217 26.54 10.17 4.67
N PHE A 218 26.72 9.57 3.49
CA PHE A 218 25.90 9.81 2.30
C PHE A 218 24.86 8.71 2.04
N SER A 219 24.63 7.82 3.01
CA SER A 219 23.65 6.74 2.90
C SER A 219 22.25 7.33 2.66
N GLY A 220 21.59 6.87 1.59
CA GLY A 220 20.26 7.33 1.16
C GLY A 220 20.23 8.66 0.39
N ILE A 221 21.38 9.30 0.14
CA ILE A 221 21.47 10.60 -0.55
C ILE A 221 22.21 10.47 -1.89
N LEU A 222 23.13 9.51 -2.01
CA LEU A 222 23.96 9.33 -3.19
C LEU A 222 23.26 8.41 -4.22
N PHE A 223 23.07 8.92 -5.43
CA PHE A 223 22.49 8.20 -6.56
C PHE A 223 23.48 8.16 -7.74
N CYS A 224 23.47 7.06 -8.49
CA CYS A 224 24.25 6.92 -9.71
C CYS A 224 23.69 7.83 -10.81
N ALA A 225 24.55 8.59 -11.47
CA ALA A 225 24.15 9.48 -12.56
C ALA A 225 23.65 8.71 -13.80
N ASP A 226 24.22 7.53 -14.07
CA ASP A 226 23.91 6.76 -15.28
C ASP A 226 22.59 6.00 -15.17
N CYS A 227 22.37 5.29 -14.06
CA CYS A 227 21.21 4.40 -13.89
C CYS A 227 20.19 4.85 -12.83
N GLY A 228 20.45 5.96 -12.12
CA GLY A 228 19.59 6.47 -11.05
C GLY A 228 19.53 5.59 -9.80
N SER A 229 20.22 4.46 -9.75
CA SER A 229 20.20 3.56 -8.58
C SER A 229 20.97 4.15 -7.39
N VAL A 230 20.55 3.80 -6.17
CA VAL A 230 21.24 4.22 -4.93
C VAL A 230 22.65 3.64 -4.90
N MET A 231 23.63 4.47 -4.53
CA MET A 231 25.02 4.04 -4.34
C MET A 231 25.25 3.52 -2.91
N TYR A 232 25.91 2.37 -2.79
CA TYR A 232 26.19 1.75 -1.49
C TYR A 232 27.61 2.02 -1.03
N GLN A 233 27.80 2.29 0.26
CA GLN A 233 29.12 2.30 0.85
C GLN A 233 29.71 0.89 0.87
N GLN A 234 30.96 0.77 0.45
CA GLN A 234 31.78 -0.41 0.52
C GLN A 234 33.11 -0.04 1.17
N ARG A 235 33.50 -0.83 2.17
CA ARG A 235 34.79 -0.70 2.85
C ARG A 235 35.74 -1.73 2.27
N TYR A 236 36.82 -1.26 1.68
CA TYR A 236 37.93 -2.09 1.27
C TYR A 236 38.98 -2.05 2.37
N GLN A 237 39.19 -3.20 3.02
CA GLN A 237 40.24 -3.37 4.02
C GLN A 237 41.16 -4.50 3.57
N THR A 238 42.41 -4.14 3.35
CA THR A 238 43.54 -5.05 3.09
C THR A 238 44.64 -4.68 4.09
N ASP A 239 45.59 -5.58 4.38
CA ASP A 239 46.67 -5.33 5.34
C ASP A 239 47.44 -4.03 5.08
N LYS A 240 47.52 -3.59 3.82
CA LYS A 240 48.22 -2.37 3.40
C LYS A 240 47.32 -1.14 3.20
N ARG A 241 45.98 -1.30 3.17
CA ARG A 241 45.08 -0.21 2.77
C ARG A 241 43.69 -0.34 3.38
N LYS A 242 43.24 0.74 4.03
CA LYS A 242 41.84 0.96 4.39
C LYS A 242 41.28 2.05 3.49
N GLN A 243 40.26 1.73 2.70
CA GLN A 243 39.63 2.67 1.80
C GLN A 243 38.12 2.47 1.74
N ASP A 244 37.39 3.52 2.08
CA ASP A 244 35.94 3.56 1.93
C ASP A 244 35.58 4.20 0.58
N CYS A 245 34.63 3.58 -0.12
CA CYS A 245 34.09 4.11 -1.36
C CYS A 245 32.59 3.86 -1.47
N TYR A 246 31.93 4.58 -2.36
CA TYR A 246 30.56 4.32 -2.78
C TYR A 246 30.55 3.72 -4.17
N ILE A 247 29.83 2.61 -4.33
CA ILE A 247 29.69 1.86 -5.57
C ILE A 247 28.23 1.87 -6.03
N CYS A 248 28.00 1.86 -7.34
CA CYS A 248 26.66 1.76 -7.92
C CYS A 248 25.92 0.49 -7.42
N GLY A 249 24.64 0.65 -7.05
CA GLY A 249 23.83 -0.43 -6.50
C GLY A 249 23.46 -1.52 -7.50
N ASN A 250 23.14 -1.14 -8.73
CA ASN A 250 22.84 -2.10 -9.80
C ASN A 250 24.09 -2.94 -10.16
N TYR A 251 25.24 -2.28 -10.30
CA TYR A 251 26.50 -2.97 -10.53
C TYR A 251 26.86 -3.93 -9.38
N LYS A 252 26.70 -3.49 -8.12
CA LYS A 252 26.95 -4.35 -6.94
C LYS A 252 26.04 -5.59 -6.90
N LYS A 253 24.78 -5.45 -7.33
CA LYS A 253 23.83 -6.56 -7.48
C LYS A 253 24.11 -7.44 -8.71
N ARG A 254 25.11 -7.09 -9.52
CA ARG A 254 25.46 -7.73 -10.78
C ARG A 254 24.29 -7.73 -11.78
N THR A 255 23.47 -6.69 -11.77
CA THR A 255 22.49 -6.48 -12.85
C THR A 255 23.20 -5.87 -14.06
N HIS A 256 22.79 -6.23 -15.27
CA HIS A 256 23.43 -5.76 -16.52
C HIS A 256 23.11 -4.29 -16.86
N ASP A 257 22.47 -3.55 -15.96
CA ASP A 257 21.93 -2.21 -16.19
C ASP A 257 22.93 -1.08 -15.90
N CYS A 258 24.17 -1.39 -15.50
CA CYS A 258 25.17 -0.37 -15.17
C CYS A 258 26.63 -0.88 -15.21
N THR A 259 27.60 0.04 -15.26
CA THR A 259 29.04 -0.21 -15.34
C THR A 259 29.73 -0.23 -13.97
N ALA A 260 30.97 -0.77 -13.96
CA ALA A 260 31.83 -0.80 -12.78
C ALA A 260 32.42 0.58 -12.47
N HIS A 261 31.73 1.38 -11.65
CA HIS A 261 32.27 2.66 -11.18
C HIS A 261 32.07 2.85 -9.67
N PHE A 262 33.03 3.55 -9.07
CA PHE A 262 33.03 3.88 -7.65
C PHE A 262 33.62 5.27 -7.44
N ILE A 263 33.20 5.91 -6.35
CA ILE A 263 33.78 7.17 -5.87
C ILE A 263 34.30 6.98 -4.46
N ARG A 264 35.51 7.46 -4.19
CA ARG A 264 36.09 7.36 -2.85
C ARG A 264 35.35 8.29 -1.87
N THR A 265 35.13 7.82 -0.65
CA THR A 265 34.39 8.57 0.37
C THR A 265 35.12 9.85 0.77
N ASP A 266 36.46 9.84 0.83
CA ASP A 266 37.27 11.02 1.15
C ASP A 266 37.16 12.12 0.09
N LEU A 267 37.31 11.77 -1.20
CA LEU A 267 37.15 12.72 -2.31
C LEU A 267 35.73 13.28 -2.38
N LEU A 268 34.73 12.42 -2.22
CA LEU A 268 33.33 12.85 -2.18
C LEU A 268 33.07 13.81 -1.01
N THR A 269 33.57 13.48 0.18
CA THR A 269 33.41 14.34 1.37
C THR A 269 34.08 15.69 1.17
N ALA A 270 35.31 15.72 0.66
CA ALA A 270 36.02 16.95 0.37
C ALA A 270 35.31 17.81 -0.68
N GLY A 271 34.80 17.19 -1.75
CA GLY A 271 34.03 17.87 -2.81
C GLY A 271 32.74 18.50 -2.29
N VAL A 272 31.95 17.73 -1.53
CA VAL A 272 30.69 18.22 -0.93
C VAL A 272 30.97 19.33 0.09
N LEU A 273 31.98 19.16 0.95
CA LEU A 273 32.35 20.17 1.95
C LEU A 273 32.83 21.47 1.30
N SER A 274 33.63 21.38 0.23
CA SER A 274 34.08 22.55 -0.53
C SER A 274 32.90 23.29 -1.16
N ASN A 275 31.95 22.56 -1.74
CA ASN A 275 30.76 23.16 -2.33
C ASN A 275 29.86 23.81 -1.27
N LEU A 276 29.62 23.11 -0.15
CA LEU A 276 28.89 23.67 1.00
C LEU A 276 29.53 24.97 1.48
N ARG A 277 30.86 25.01 1.67
CA ARG A 277 31.59 26.23 2.08
C ARG A 277 31.43 27.37 1.07
N LYS A 278 31.46 27.08 -0.23
CA LYS A 278 31.22 28.07 -1.28
C LYS A 278 29.81 28.63 -1.19
N VAL A 279 28.80 27.76 -1.10
CA VAL A 279 27.39 28.15 -0.99
C VAL A 279 27.14 28.96 0.28
N THR A 280 27.65 28.52 1.44
CA THR A 280 27.48 29.26 2.70
C THR A 280 28.19 30.61 2.67
N SER A 281 29.38 30.69 2.05
CA SER A 281 30.10 31.96 1.88
C SER A 281 29.38 32.93 0.94
N TYR A 282 28.72 32.40 -0.09
CA TYR A 282 27.90 33.18 -1.01
C TYR A 282 26.62 33.67 -0.33
N ALA A 283 25.95 32.80 0.42
CA ALA A 283 24.75 33.16 1.19
C ALA A 283 25.06 34.25 2.24
N ALA A 284 26.18 34.13 2.96
CA ALA A 284 26.59 35.13 3.95
C ALA A 284 26.94 36.50 3.33
N LYS A 285 27.45 36.53 2.09
CA LYS A 285 27.81 37.78 1.39
C LYS A 285 26.64 38.41 0.62
N HIS A 286 25.65 37.60 0.25
CA HIS A 286 24.55 38.03 -0.62
C HIS A 286 23.20 37.48 -0.14
N GLU A 287 22.88 37.75 1.13
CA GLU A 287 21.70 37.19 1.81
C GLU A 287 20.40 37.49 1.06
N ALA A 288 20.18 38.75 0.63
CA ALA A 288 18.99 39.13 -0.14
C ALA A 288 18.88 38.43 -1.51
N ARG A 289 20.02 38.19 -2.19
CA ARG A 289 20.04 37.55 -3.52
C ARG A 289 19.89 36.04 -3.40
N PHE A 290 20.46 35.44 -2.35
CA PHE A 290 20.30 34.03 -2.02
C PHE A 290 18.85 33.72 -1.59
N MET A 291 18.24 34.59 -0.78
CA MET A 291 16.81 34.50 -0.43
C MET A 291 15.93 34.58 -1.67
N LYS A 292 16.23 35.49 -2.62
CA LYS A 292 15.50 35.57 -3.89
C LYS A 292 15.65 34.29 -4.72
N LEU A 293 16.86 33.72 -4.80
CA LEU A 293 17.11 32.46 -5.51
C LEU A 293 16.37 31.27 -4.88
N LEU A 294 16.33 31.19 -3.54
CA LEU A 294 15.58 30.18 -2.81
C LEU A 294 14.06 30.32 -3.01
N ILE A 295 13.56 31.56 -3.04
CA ILE A 295 12.15 31.85 -3.34
C ILE A 295 11.83 31.43 -4.79
N GLU A 296 12.66 31.77 -5.77
CA GLU A 296 12.48 31.37 -7.18
C GLU A 296 12.51 29.85 -7.36
N GLN A 297 13.43 29.14 -6.69
CA GLN A 297 13.52 27.68 -6.78
C GLN A 297 12.35 26.96 -6.10
N ASN A 298 11.85 27.50 -4.97
CA ASN A 298 10.62 27.04 -4.34
C ASN A 298 9.37 27.40 -5.16
N GLU A 299 9.37 28.55 -5.83
CA GLU A 299 8.32 28.95 -6.75
C GLU A 299 8.26 28.05 -7.97
N ASP A 300 9.39 27.61 -8.55
CA ASP A 300 9.38 26.72 -9.73
C ASP A 300 8.88 25.31 -9.39
N GLY A 301 9.28 24.77 -8.24
CA GLY A 301 8.73 23.53 -7.69
C GLY A 301 7.23 23.65 -7.34
N GLY A 302 6.86 24.80 -6.75
CA GLY A 302 5.49 25.17 -6.44
C GLY A 302 4.62 25.37 -7.69
N LYS A 303 5.14 26.00 -8.73
CA LYS A 303 4.46 26.28 -10.01
C LYS A 303 4.17 24.99 -10.75
N ARG A 304 5.10 24.03 -10.83
CA ARG A 304 4.82 22.70 -11.41
C ARG A 304 3.74 21.93 -10.65
N ARG A 305 3.83 21.90 -9.32
CA ARG A 305 2.84 21.22 -8.46
C ARG A 305 1.47 21.90 -8.51
N ASN A 306 1.44 23.23 -8.56
CA ASN A 306 0.23 24.04 -8.68
C ASN A 306 -0.37 23.97 -10.09
N ALA A 307 0.44 23.88 -11.14
CA ALA A 307 -0.03 23.70 -12.51
C ALA A 307 -0.74 22.35 -12.69
N ALA A 308 -0.18 21.27 -12.12
CA ALA A 308 -0.84 19.97 -12.13
C ALA A 308 -2.19 19.99 -11.38
N LYS A 309 -2.22 20.58 -10.17
CA LYS A 309 -3.46 20.77 -9.40
C LYS A 309 -4.47 21.68 -10.09
N LYS A 310 -4.01 22.73 -10.80
CA LYS A 310 -4.87 23.64 -11.56
C LYS A 310 -5.51 22.93 -12.74
N LYS A 311 -4.75 22.10 -13.47
CA LYS A 311 -5.27 21.27 -14.56
C LYS A 311 -6.29 20.24 -14.05
N GLU A 312 -6.06 19.65 -12.89
CA GLU A 312 -7.02 18.72 -12.25
C GLU A 312 -8.30 19.46 -11.83
N LEU A 313 -8.18 20.68 -11.29
CA LEU A 313 -9.32 21.52 -10.93
C LEU A 313 -10.16 21.91 -12.16
N GLU A 314 -9.51 22.36 -13.24
CA GLU A 314 -10.17 22.73 -14.50
C GLU A 314 -10.91 21.52 -15.12
N ALA A 315 -10.31 20.33 -15.07
CA ALA A 315 -10.96 19.10 -15.54
C ALA A 315 -12.20 18.75 -14.69
N ALA A 316 -12.11 18.86 -13.37
CA ALA A 316 -13.24 18.60 -12.46
C ALA A 316 -14.38 19.61 -12.67
N GLU A 317 -14.06 20.90 -12.80
CA GLU A 317 -15.06 21.95 -13.06
C GLU A 317 -15.74 21.78 -14.42
N LYS A 318 -14.98 21.40 -15.47
CA LYS A 318 -15.54 21.08 -16.78
C LYS A 318 -16.50 19.90 -16.70
N ARG A 319 -16.14 18.83 -15.99
CA ARG A 319 -16.99 17.65 -15.83
C ARG A 319 -18.28 17.97 -15.05
N ILE A 320 -18.19 18.80 -14.00
CA ILE A 320 -19.37 19.28 -13.26
C ILE A 320 -20.32 20.06 -14.18
N ALA A 321 -19.79 20.90 -15.07
CA ALA A 321 -20.58 21.65 -16.03
C ALA A 321 -21.25 20.73 -17.08
N GLU A 322 -20.53 19.73 -17.59
CA GLU A 322 -21.08 18.70 -18.48
C GLU A 322 -22.21 17.91 -17.82
N LEU A 323 -22.01 17.43 -16.58
CA LEU A 323 -23.05 16.73 -15.82
C LEU A 323 -24.28 17.60 -15.60
N SER A 324 -24.10 18.90 -15.33
CA SER A 324 -25.22 19.84 -15.18
C SER A 324 -26.01 20.02 -16.48
N ALA A 325 -25.34 19.99 -17.64
CA ALA A 325 -26.00 20.05 -18.94
C ALA A 325 -26.74 18.74 -19.27
N ILE A 326 -26.15 17.59 -18.94
CA ILE A 326 -26.79 16.27 -19.09
C ILE A 326 -28.04 16.20 -18.22
N PHE A 327 -27.97 16.67 -16.97
CA PHE A 327 -29.11 16.68 -16.06
C PHE A 327 -30.27 17.55 -16.58
N LYS A 328 -29.99 18.71 -17.18
CA LYS A 328 -31.01 19.55 -17.82
C LYS A 328 -31.71 18.82 -18.97
N ARG A 329 -30.96 18.14 -19.84
CA ARG A 329 -31.53 17.35 -20.95
C ARG A 329 -32.33 16.15 -20.44
N LEU A 330 -31.83 15.46 -19.41
CA LEU A 330 -32.54 14.34 -18.78
C LEU A 330 -33.89 14.79 -18.21
N TYR A 331 -33.93 15.98 -17.60
CA TYR A 331 -35.18 16.58 -17.11
C TYR A 331 -36.13 16.89 -18.28
N GLU A 332 -35.65 17.53 -19.36
CA GLU A 332 -36.44 17.79 -20.57
C GLU A 332 -36.99 16.50 -21.21
N ASP A 333 -36.19 15.44 -21.29
CA ASP A 333 -36.61 14.14 -21.83
C ASP A 333 -37.62 13.42 -20.93
N SER A 334 -37.59 13.64 -19.60
CA SER A 334 -38.61 13.13 -18.67
C SER A 334 -39.96 13.84 -18.85
N VAL A 335 -39.94 15.18 -18.97
CA VAL A 335 -41.14 16.00 -19.16
C VAL A 335 -41.80 15.71 -20.51
N THR A 336 -41.00 15.36 -21.54
CA THR A 336 -41.51 14.95 -22.85
C THR A 336 -41.94 13.48 -22.93
N GLY A 337 -41.84 12.72 -21.82
CA GLY A 337 -42.31 11.33 -21.74
C GLY A 337 -41.44 10.32 -22.49
N ARG A 338 -40.21 10.69 -22.90
CA ARG A 338 -39.28 9.79 -23.59
C ARG A 338 -38.61 8.80 -22.65
N ILE A 339 -38.64 9.08 -21.36
CA ILE A 339 -38.09 8.25 -20.29
C ILE A 339 -39.15 8.11 -19.19
N SER A 340 -39.23 6.93 -18.59
CA SER A 340 -40.08 6.68 -17.43
C SER A 340 -39.50 7.35 -16.18
N ASP A 341 -40.38 7.71 -15.24
CA ASP A 341 -40.01 8.32 -13.96
C ASP A 341 -39.03 7.43 -13.16
N GLU A 342 -39.18 6.11 -13.25
CA GLU A 342 -38.25 5.14 -12.66
C GLU A 342 -36.84 5.21 -13.27
N ARG A 343 -36.73 5.42 -14.58
CA ARG A 343 -35.42 5.57 -15.23
C ARG A 343 -34.80 6.95 -14.99
N PHE A 344 -35.63 7.98 -14.87
CA PHE A 344 -35.17 9.31 -14.50
C PHE A 344 -34.58 9.31 -13.09
N THR A 345 -35.26 8.69 -12.12
CA THR A 345 -34.80 8.59 -10.73
C THR A 345 -33.49 7.81 -10.58
N GLU A 346 -33.32 6.71 -11.32
CA GLU A 346 -32.06 5.96 -11.34
C GLU A 346 -30.89 6.77 -11.93
N LEU A 347 -31.07 7.35 -13.12
CA LEU A 347 -30.01 8.12 -13.80
C LEU A 347 -29.67 9.43 -13.09
N SER A 348 -30.67 10.13 -12.53
CA SER A 348 -30.47 11.36 -11.77
C SER A 348 -29.66 11.12 -10.50
N ALA A 349 -29.92 10.02 -9.78
CA ALA A 349 -29.18 9.67 -8.57
C ALA A 349 -27.68 9.40 -8.86
N ASP A 350 -27.36 8.72 -9.96
CA ASP A 350 -25.98 8.45 -10.36
C ASP A 350 -25.22 9.74 -10.72
N TYR A 351 -25.84 10.63 -11.51
CA TYR A 351 -25.24 11.90 -11.89
C TYR A 351 -25.08 12.85 -10.69
N GLU A 352 -26.03 12.86 -9.75
CA GLU A 352 -25.92 13.64 -8.51
C GLU A 352 -24.83 13.11 -7.58
N ALA A 353 -24.66 11.78 -7.50
CA ALA A 353 -23.56 11.16 -6.76
C ALA A 353 -22.20 11.55 -7.36
N GLU A 354 -22.02 11.42 -8.68
CA GLU A 354 -20.80 11.83 -9.39
C GLU A 354 -20.53 13.33 -9.21
N GLN A 355 -21.56 14.18 -9.32
CA GLN A 355 -21.41 15.63 -9.16
C GLN A 355 -20.99 16.02 -7.74
N ARG A 356 -21.51 15.33 -6.72
CA ARG A 356 -21.16 15.56 -5.31
C ARG A 356 -19.70 15.17 -5.04
N GLU A 357 -19.25 14.01 -5.52
CA GLU A 357 -17.85 13.58 -5.38
C GLU A 357 -16.89 14.56 -6.06
N LEU A 358 -17.22 15.00 -7.29
CA LEU A 358 -16.41 15.97 -8.01
C LEU A 358 -16.38 17.35 -7.32
N LYS A 359 -17.51 17.79 -6.74
CA LYS A 359 -17.58 19.04 -5.95
C LYS A 359 -16.72 18.97 -4.69
N GLU A 360 -16.77 17.86 -3.96
CA GLU A 360 -15.92 17.63 -2.77
C GLU A 360 -14.44 17.60 -3.14
N ARG A 361 -14.08 16.91 -4.22
CA ARG A 361 -12.70 16.85 -4.72
C ARG A 361 -12.21 18.22 -5.18
N ALA A 362 -13.02 18.98 -5.91
CA ALA A 362 -12.69 20.35 -6.31
C ALA A 362 -12.52 21.28 -5.10
N ALA A 363 -13.37 21.13 -4.07
CA ALA A 363 -13.25 21.89 -2.82
C ALA A 363 -11.98 21.55 -2.03
N ALA A 364 -11.61 20.27 -1.96
CA ALA A 364 -10.36 19.81 -1.34
C ALA A 364 -9.12 20.37 -2.07
N ILE A 365 -9.14 20.33 -3.42
CA ILE A 365 -8.07 20.91 -4.24
C ILE A 365 -7.99 22.43 -4.01
N LYS A 366 -9.12 23.15 -4.00
CA LYS A 366 -9.19 24.59 -3.70
C LYS A 366 -8.62 24.95 -2.32
N ARG A 367 -8.95 24.16 -1.28
CA ARG A 367 -8.39 24.33 0.09
C ARG A 367 -6.89 24.08 0.16
N SER A 368 -6.34 23.28 -0.75
CA SER A 368 -4.92 22.94 -0.80
C SER A 368 -4.04 24.01 -1.48
N PHE A 369 -4.63 25.04 -2.10
CA PHE A 369 -3.89 26.20 -2.57
C PHE A 369 -3.58 27.14 -1.39
N PRO A 370 -2.34 27.64 -1.27
CA PRO A 370 -2.01 28.61 -0.22
C PRO A 370 -2.85 29.88 -0.41
N LYS A 371 -3.67 30.22 0.59
CA LYS A 371 -4.35 31.52 0.65
C LYS A 371 -3.26 32.59 0.57
N HIS A 372 -3.21 33.34 -0.53
CA HIS A 372 -2.44 34.58 -0.58
C HIS A 372 -3.00 35.49 0.51
N ARG A 373 -2.32 35.59 1.66
CA ARG A 373 -2.45 36.77 2.52
C ARG A 373 -1.91 37.91 1.68
N LYS A 374 -2.81 38.78 1.20
CA LYS A 374 -2.41 40.11 0.74
C LYS A 374 -1.62 40.75 1.90
N PRO A 375 -0.37 41.21 1.69
CA PRO A 375 0.30 41.99 2.70
C PRO A 375 -0.48 43.31 2.93
N PRO A 376 -0.43 43.87 4.15
CA PRO A 376 -1.10 45.12 4.50
C PRO A 376 -0.60 46.31 3.67
#